data_AF-A0A9W7CP29-F1
#
_entry.id   AF-A0A9W7CP29-F1
#
_cell.length_a   1.000
_cell.length_b   1.000
_cell.length_c   1.000
_cell.angle_alpha   90.00
_cell.angle_beta   90.00
_cell.angle_gamma   90.00
#
_symmetry.space_group_name_H-M   'P 1'
#
loop_
_entity.id
_entity.type
_entity.pdbx_description
1 polymer ?
#
loop_
_entity_poly.entity_id
_entity_poly.type
_entity_poly.pdbx_seq_one_letter_code
_entity_poly.pdbx_strand_id
1 'polypeptide(L)'
;MPISRQSLVYQNEKYSTKQQNAAYIAAQQAYAGNVSAAMCSDNPNGIFSQYQTVMNLVAEVVPHKSPENDALVEFQSCAKGLDESLFGRSYKDTFYRPELNHADTVFLAGDGWYKDSQKPVKWFECLL
;
A
#
# COMPACT_ATOMS: atom_id res chain seq x y z
N MET A 1 17.44 14.68 -14.21
CA MET A 1 16.83 13.41 -13.77
C MET A 1 16.56 12.57 -15.02
N PRO A 2 16.96 11.29 -15.08
CA PRO A 2 16.68 10.43 -16.24
C PRO A 2 15.19 10.39 -16.57
N ILE A 3 14.82 10.27 -17.85
CA ILE A 3 13.41 10.25 -18.31
C ILE A 3 12.60 9.19 -17.52
N SER A 4 13.18 8.01 -17.28
CA SER A 4 12.56 6.91 -16.53
C SER A 4 12.19 7.25 -15.08
N ARG A 5 12.77 8.30 -14.49
CA ARG A 5 12.48 8.72 -13.11
C ARG A 5 11.54 9.92 -13.03
N GLN A 6 11.23 10.58 -14.15
CA GLN A 6 10.35 11.75 -14.16
C GLN A 6 8.90 11.40 -13.76
N SER A 7 8.49 10.13 -13.95
CA SER A 7 7.20 9.59 -13.51
C SER A 7 7.20 9.08 -12.06
N LEU A 8 8.36 9.06 -11.38
CA LEU A 8 8.53 8.52 -10.02
C LEU A 8 8.74 9.64 -8.98
N VAL A 9 8.30 10.86 -9.29
CA VAL A 9 8.48 12.01 -8.40
C VAL A 9 7.36 12.08 -7.37
N TYR A 10 7.71 12.13 -6.10
CA TYR A 10 6.72 12.37 -5.05
C TYR A 10 6.10 13.76 -5.18
N GLN A 11 4.82 13.87 -4.84
CA GLN A 11 4.12 15.14 -4.76
C GLN A 11 4.86 16.11 -3.83
N ASN A 12 4.99 17.36 -4.27
CA ASN A 12 5.65 18.46 -3.54
C ASN A 12 7.15 18.27 -3.26
N GLU A 13 7.81 17.26 -3.83
CA GLU A 13 9.27 17.12 -3.71
C GLU A 13 10.04 17.98 -4.70
N LYS A 14 11.36 18.08 -4.48
CA LYS A 14 12.33 18.88 -5.27
C LYS A 14 12.14 18.80 -6.78
N TYR A 15 11.74 17.65 -7.29
CA TYR A 15 11.61 17.41 -8.73
C TYR A 15 10.17 17.36 -9.25
N SER A 16 9.18 17.61 -8.38
CA SER A 16 7.79 17.74 -8.80
C SER A 16 7.55 19.11 -9.43
N THR A 17 6.85 19.12 -10.56
CA THR A 17 6.37 20.36 -11.19
C THR A 17 4.99 20.73 -10.64
N LYS A 18 4.58 21.99 -10.80
CA LYS A 18 3.21 22.44 -10.47
C LYS A 18 2.15 21.60 -11.18
N GLN A 19 2.39 21.21 -12.43
CA GLN A 19 1.49 20.36 -13.21
C GLN A 19 1.38 18.95 -12.62
N GLN A 20 2.50 18.35 -12.22
CA GLN A 20 2.49 17.04 -11.56
C GLN A 20 1.77 17.10 -10.21
N ASN A 21 2.00 18.14 -9.41
CA ASN A 21 1.31 18.30 -8.12
C ASN A 21 -0.21 18.49 -8.29
N ALA A 22 -0.63 19.23 -9.32
CA ALA A 22 -2.05 19.33 -9.68
C ALA A 22 -2.62 17.97 -10.13
N ALA A 23 -1.87 17.19 -10.92
CA ALA A 23 -2.28 15.85 -11.33
C ALA A 23 -2.41 14.90 -10.13
N TYR A 24 -1.49 14.97 -9.15
CA TYR A 24 -1.61 14.22 -7.89
C TYR A 24 -2.87 14.59 -7.12
N ILE A 25 -3.21 15.88 -7.00
CA ILE A 25 -4.43 16.32 -6.32
C ILE A 25 -5.67 15.78 -7.04
N ALA A 26 -5.72 15.88 -8.38
CA ALA A 26 -6.83 15.36 -9.17
C ALA A 26 -6.97 13.83 -9.02
N ALA A 27 -5.86 13.08 -9.01
CA ALA A 27 -5.87 11.64 -8.79
C ALA A 27 -6.35 11.28 -7.38
N GLN A 28 -5.93 12.01 -6.34
CA GLN A 28 -6.38 11.81 -4.96
C GLN A 28 -7.88 12.07 -4.81
N GLN A 29 -8.41 13.13 -5.45
CA GLN A 29 -9.85 13.42 -5.45
C GLN A 29 -10.65 12.33 -6.17
N ALA A 30 -10.16 11.85 -7.32
CA ALA A 30 -10.79 10.74 -8.03
C ALA A 30 -10.75 9.45 -7.21
N TYR A 31 -9.63 9.15 -6.56
CA TYR A 31 -9.48 7.97 -5.72
C TYR A 31 -10.45 8.02 -4.53
N ALA A 32 -10.43 9.11 -3.76
CA ALA A 32 -11.32 9.30 -2.61
C ALA A 32 -12.81 9.30 -2.98
N GLY A 33 -13.16 9.82 -4.16
CA GLY A 33 -14.54 9.90 -4.61
C GLY A 33 -15.11 8.60 -5.20
N ASN A 34 -14.26 7.63 -5.57
CA ASN A 34 -14.69 6.42 -6.28
C ASN A 34 -14.31 5.11 -5.58
N VAL A 35 -13.52 5.15 -4.51
CA VAL A 35 -13.10 3.96 -3.78
C VAL A 35 -13.85 3.85 -2.47
N SER A 36 -14.62 2.77 -2.33
CA SER A 36 -15.39 2.45 -1.11
C SER A 36 -14.65 1.52 -0.16
N ALA A 37 -13.58 0.87 -0.59
CA ALA A 37 -12.76 -0.06 0.18
C ALA A 37 -11.33 -0.11 -0.37
N ALA A 38 -10.32 -0.19 0.51
CA ALA A 38 -8.92 -0.26 0.11
C ALA A 38 -8.10 -1.10 1.08
N MET A 39 -7.15 -1.87 0.55
CA MET A 39 -6.13 -2.57 1.33
C MET A 39 -4.79 -1.84 1.16
N CYS A 40 -4.32 -1.22 2.24
CA CYS A 40 -3.03 -0.52 2.28
C CYS A 40 -2.18 -1.05 3.43
N SER A 41 -1.19 -1.87 3.13
CA SER A 41 -0.37 -2.53 4.14
C SER A 41 0.76 -1.65 4.67
N ASP A 42 1.21 -1.92 5.89
CA ASP A 42 2.31 -1.23 6.56
C ASP A 42 3.45 -2.14 7.01
N ASN A 43 3.47 -3.41 6.59
CA ASN A 43 4.47 -4.38 7.05
C ASN A 43 5.06 -5.25 5.91
N PRO A 44 6.36 -5.13 5.62
CA PRO A 44 6.99 -5.86 4.53
C PRO A 44 7.23 -7.35 4.83
N ASN A 45 7.11 -7.79 6.09
CA ASN A 45 7.31 -9.20 6.44
C ASN A 45 6.18 -10.08 5.93
N GLY A 46 4.95 -9.58 6.01
CA GLY A 46 3.77 -10.28 5.52
C GLY A 46 3.53 -11.69 6.07
N ILE A 47 2.88 -12.52 5.28
CA ILE A 47 2.63 -13.94 5.55
C ILE A 47 3.92 -14.74 5.35
N PHE A 48 4.13 -15.76 6.19
CA PHE A 48 5.21 -16.72 5.99
C PHE A 48 4.99 -17.50 4.69
N SER A 49 5.75 -17.14 3.65
CA SER A 49 5.65 -17.71 2.30
C SER A 49 6.98 -17.59 1.57
N GLN A 50 7.05 -18.15 0.35
CA GLN A 50 8.23 -18.03 -0.52
C GLN A 50 8.56 -16.58 -0.94
N TYR A 51 7.62 -15.64 -0.77
CA TYR A 51 7.80 -14.23 -1.15
C TYR A 51 8.45 -13.39 -0.06
N GLN A 52 8.41 -13.84 1.20
CA GLN A 52 8.85 -13.06 2.36
C GLN A 52 10.32 -12.60 2.24
N THR A 53 11.23 -13.50 1.84
CA THR A 53 12.66 -13.17 1.76
C THR A 53 12.95 -12.07 0.74
N VAL A 54 12.34 -12.15 -0.45
CA VAL A 54 12.56 -11.13 -1.48
C VAL A 54 11.91 -9.81 -1.10
N MET A 55 10.72 -9.83 -0.48
CA MET A 55 10.04 -8.60 -0.03
C MET A 55 10.82 -7.90 1.08
N ASN A 56 11.35 -8.65 2.06
CA ASN A 56 12.20 -8.07 3.10
C ASN A 56 13.47 -7.43 2.52
N LEU A 57 14.13 -8.07 1.55
CA LEU A 57 15.28 -7.48 0.87
C LEU A 57 14.89 -6.19 0.14
N VAL A 58 13.77 -6.20 -0.59
CA VAL A 58 13.28 -5.03 -1.31
C VAL A 58 12.98 -3.88 -0.35
N ALA A 59 12.32 -4.15 0.78
CA ALA A 59 12.03 -3.15 1.81
C ALA A 59 13.30 -2.52 2.40
N GLU A 60 14.40 -3.27 2.48
CA GLU A 60 15.70 -2.79 2.99
C GLU A 60 16.46 -1.93 1.97
N VAL A 61 16.42 -2.29 0.69
CA VAL A 61 17.22 -1.62 -0.36
C VAL A 61 16.52 -0.45 -1.04
N VAL A 62 15.17 -0.46 -1.08
CA VAL A 62 14.40 0.65 -1.64
C VAL A 62 14.40 1.80 -0.65
N PRO A 63 14.75 3.03 -1.07
CA PRO A 63 14.82 4.19 -0.19
C PRO A 63 13.42 4.74 0.11
N HIS A 64 12.61 3.96 0.82
CA HIS A 64 11.34 4.41 1.39
C HIS A 64 11.59 5.55 2.36
N LYS A 65 10.62 6.47 2.48
CA LYS A 65 10.62 7.56 3.46
C LYS A 65 10.08 7.13 4.82
N SER A 66 9.42 5.98 4.88
CA SER A 66 8.78 5.40 6.05
C SER A 66 9.09 3.90 6.19
N PRO A 67 9.25 3.37 7.41
CA PRO A 67 9.29 1.93 7.64
C PRO A 67 7.93 1.25 7.40
N GLU A 68 6.84 2.02 7.30
CA GLU A 68 5.49 1.53 7.03
C GLU A 68 5.29 1.32 5.52
N ASN A 69 5.62 0.13 5.03
CA ASN A 69 5.50 -0.23 3.63
C ASN A 69 5.22 -1.71 3.46
N ASP A 70 4.73 -2.10 2.29
CA ASP A 70 4.49 -3.49 1.92
C ASP A 70 5.69 -4.13 1.19
N ALA A 71 6.89 -3.57 1.37
CA ALA A 71 8.11 -3.71 0.58
C ALA A 71 8.21 -2.82 -0.65
N LEU A 72 7.13 -2.56 -1.39
CA LEU A 72 7.18 -1.80 -2.64
C LEU A 72 6.50 -0.43 -2.56
N VAL A 73 5.44 -0.33 -1.76
CA VAL A 73 4.60 0.85 -1.62
C VAL A 73 4.48 1.20 -0.14
N GLU A 74 4.74 2.46 0.17
CA GLU A 74 4.52 3.01 1.52
C GLU A 74 3.03 3.12 1.83
N PHE A 75 2.66 2.88 3.09
CA PHE A 75 1.27 3.00 3.56
C PHE A 75 0.67 4.37 3.17
N GLN A 76 1.42 5.46 3.41
CA GLN A 76 1.00 6.83 3.11
C GLN A 76 0.84 7.10 1.61
N SER A 77 1.52 6.32 0.76
CA SER A 77 1.37 6.40 -0.70
C SER A 77 0.07 5.72 -1.14
N CYS A 78 -0.21 4.53 -0.60
CA CYS A 78 -1.45 3.79 -0.89
C CYS A 78 -2.71 4.47 -0.35
N ALA A 79 -2.66 4.97 0.88
CA ALA A 79 -3.79 5.61 1.55
C ALA A 79 -3.99 7.08 1.12
N LYS A 80 -3.17 7.60 0.19
CA LYS A 80 -3.15 9.04 -0.12
C LYS A 80 -4.50 9.53 -0.66
N GLY A 81 -5.09 10.48 0.05
CA GLY A 81 -6.41 11.05 -0.30
C GLY A 81 -7.58 10.35 0.40
N LEU A 82 -7.35 9.21 1.05
CA LEU A 82 -8.30 8.56 1.95
C LEU A 82 -8.08 9.04 3.39
N ASP A 83 -9.10 8.88 4.23
CA ASP A 83 -8.98 9.16 5.66
C ASP A 83 -8.29 7.97 6.35
N GLU A 84 -7.03 8.16 6.73
CA GLU A 84 -6.22 7.14 7.40
C GLU A 84 -6.84 6.66 8.72
N SER A 85 -7.71 7.46 9.37
CA SER A 85 -8.37 7.06 10.62
C SER A 85 -9.44 5.97 10.44
N LEU A 86 -9.89 5.75 9.20
CA LEU A 86 -10.83 4.68 8.86
C LEU A 86 -10.13 3.31 8.74
N PHE A 87 -8.80 3.28 8.68
CA PHE A 87 -8.06 2.06 8.44
C PHE A 87 -7.93 1.22 9.72
N GLY A 88 -8.40 -0.02 9.65
CA GLY A 88 -8.32 -0.98 10.75
C GLY A 88 -7.50 -2.24 10.42
N ARG A 89 -7.20 -3.04 11.44
CA ARG A 89 -6.35 -4.25 11.32
C ARG A 89 -7.13 -5.56 11.22
N SER A 90 -8.46 -5.51 11.18
CA SER A 90 -9.29 -6.68 10.94
C SER A 90 -9.57 -6.84 9.45
N TYR A 91 -9.60 -8.07 8.96
CA TYR A 91 -10.09 -8.37 7.60
C TYR A 91 -11.57 -8.00 7.39
N LYS A 92 -12.28 -7.60 8.44
CA LYS A 92 -13.65 -7.06 8.37
C LYS A 92 -13.69 -5.55 8.15
N ASP A 93 -12.56 -4.86 8.26
CA ASP A 93 -12.48 -3.42 8.06
C ASP A 93 -12.49 -3.09 6.56
N THR A 94 -13.41 -2.23 6.13
CA THR A 94 -13.55 -1.84 4.72
C THR A 94 -12.28 -1.16 4.20
N PHE A 95 -11.67 -0.31 5.03
CA PHE A 95 -10.33 0.21 4.83
C PHE A 95 -9.39 -0.61 5.71
N TYR A 96 -8.63 -1.49 5.08
CA TYR A 96 -7.83 -2.49 5.77
C TYR A 96 -6.36 -2.07 5.73
N ARG A 97 -5.75 -1.96 6.91
CA ARG A 97 -4.33 -1.74 7.13
C ARG A 97 -3.68 -3.02 7.65
N PRO A 98 -3.47 -4.00 6.77
CA PRO A 98 -2.92 -5.28 7.15
C PRO A 98 -1.42 -5.25 7.43
N GLU A 99 -0.92 -6.36 7.98
CA GLU A 99 0.49 -6.68 8.09
C GLU A 99 0.89 -7.68 6.97
N LEU A 100 0.86 -7.21 5.73
CA LEU A 100 1.03 -8.00 4.49
C LEU A 100 2.12 -7.43 3.58
N ASN A 101 2.95 -8.28 2.98
CA ASN A 101 3.87 -7.79 1.95
C ASN A 101 3.13 -7.62 0.61
N HIS A 102 3.78 -7.01 -0.38
CA HIS A 102 3.14 -6.65 -1.65
C HIS A 102 2.66 -7.87 -2.46
N ALA A 103 3.26 -9.05 -2.30
CA ALA A 103 2.77 -10.27 -2.93
C ALA A 103 1.51 -10.80 -2.24
N ASP A 104 1.40 -10.62 -0.92
CA ASP A 104 0.24 -11.07 -0.17
C ASP A 104 -0.99 -10.20 -0.45
N THR A 105 -0.83 -8.89 -0.69
CA THR A 105 -1.93 -7.97 -1.02
C THR A 105 -2.60 -8.28 -2.37
N VAL A 106 -1.91 -9.04 -3.23
CA VAL A 106 -2.44 -9.60 -4.49
C VAL A 106 -2.73 -11.10 -4.40
N PHE A 107 -2.94 -11.60 -3.18
CA PHE A 107 -3.42 -12.94 -2.84
C PHE A 107 -2.48 -14.11 -3.18
N LEU A 108 -1.20 -13.87 -3.48
CA LEU A 108 -0.29 -14.94 -3.90
C LEU A 108 0.07 -15.94 -2.77
N ALA A 109 -0.05 -15.53 -1.50
CA ALA A 109 0.19 -16.39 -0.35
C ALA A 109 -1.09 -16.93 0.32
N GLY A 110 -2.28 -16.48 -0.12
CA GLY A 110 -3.54 -16.77 0.55
C GLY A 110 -3.70 -16.07 1.90
N ASP A 111 -4.46 -16.68 2.81
CA ASP A 111 -4.64 -16.17 4.18
C ASP A 111 -3.59 -16.73 5.15
N GLY A 112 -3.08 -15.85 6.00
CA GLY A 112 -2.33 -16.17 7.19
C GLY A 112 -3.21 -16.84 8.25
N TRP A 113 -2.59 -17.76 9.00
CA TRP A 113 -3.30 -18.64 9.93
C TRP A 113 -3.71 -17.92 11.22
N TYR A 114 -2.87 -17.04 11.76
CA TYR A 114 -2.97 -16.58 13.15
C TYR A 114 -3.58 -15.21 13.35
N LYS A 115 -3.27 -14.23 12.49
CA LYS A 115 -3.65 -12.84 12.69
C LYS A 115 -4.76 -12.41 11.74
N ASP A 116 -5.68 -11.59 12.24
CA ASP A 116 -6.70 -10.94 11.40
C ASP A 116 -6.10 -9.92 10.44
N SER A 117 -4.93 -9.35 10.75
CA SER A 117 -4.15 -8.44 9.90
C SER A 117 -3.46 -9.15 8.74
N GLN A 118 -3.62 -10.47 8.59
CA GLN A 118 -2.96 -11.26 7.56
C GLN A 118 -3.96 -12.11 6.77
N LYS A 119 -5.17 -11.61 6.51
CA LYS A 119 -6.22 -12.38 5.82
C LYS A 119 -6.74 -11.64 4.58
N PRO A 120 -5.91 -11.45 3.54
CA PRO A 120 -6.29 -10.68 2.37
C PRO A 120 -7.44 -11.32 1.58
N VAL A 121 -7.48 -12.65 1.49
CA VAL A 121 -8.54 -13.34 0.73
C VAL A 121 -9.87 -13.19 1.46
N LYS A 122 -9.91 -13.43 2.77
CA LYS A 122 -11.13 -13.18 3.55
C LYS A 122 -11.58 -11.73 3.53
N TRP A 123 -10.65 -10.77 3.55
CA TRP A 123 -11.01 -9.36 3.40
C TRP A 123 -11.76 -9.14 2.09
N PHE A 124 -11.24 -9.67 0.99
CA PHE A 124 -11.89 -9.55 -0.32
C PHE A 124 -13.25 -10.27 -0.36
N GLU A 125 -13.34 -11.48 0.19
CA GLU A 125 -14.60 -12.23 0.28
C GLU A 125 -15.66 -11.54 1.15
N CYS A 126 -15.27 -10.84 2.22
CA CYS A 126 -16.20 -10.10 3.08
C CYS A 126 -16.68 -8.78 2.46
N LEU A 127 -16.03 -8.31 1.38
CA LEU A 127 -16.42 -7.10 0.66
C LEU A 127 -17.43 -7.36 -0.47
N LEU A 128 -17.52 -8.61 -0.95
CA LEU A 128 -18.43 -9.03 -2.03
C LEU A 128 -19.78 -9.51 -1.49
#